data_AF-A0A8J3DLI0-F1
#
_entry.id   AF-A0A8J3DLI0-F1
#
_cell.length_a   1.000
_cell.length_b   1.000
_cell.length_c   1.000
_cell.angle_alpha   90.00
_cell.angle_beta   90.00
_cell.angle_gamma   90.00
#
_symmetry.space_group_name_H-M   'P 1'
#
loop_
_entity.id
_entity.type
_entity.pdbx_description
1 polymer ?
#
loop_
_entity_poly.entity_id
_entity_poly.type
_entity_poly.pdbx_seq_one_letter_code
_entity_poly.pdbx_strand_id
1 'polypeptide(L)'
;MSEDRMIGAVLAVLGVAMAAYSMTIPAPFASSGDLGPAVLPQVLGGLLAVLGLILALRRPKAELLETAERDQGEQEEAPADDQIIRIAAPSRTRQILLGVSFVAFIALFERLGFTLSTVLFLIAAMMLLGPFSRIHLLRASLLSISVSLAVGYVLNGLLGLTIPGVWIG
;
A
#
# COMPACT_ATOMS: atom_id res chain seq x y z
N MET A 1 -18.82 10.87 2.77
CA MET A 1 -19.34 9.64 2.09
C MET A 1 -19.26 9.72 0.57
N SER A 2 -19.69 10.83 -0.05
CA SER A 2 -19.41 11.12 -1.48
C SER A 2 -17.92 11.27 -1.76
N GLU A 3 -17.16 11.77 -0.77
CA GLU A 3 -15.72 12.02 -0.89
C GLU A 3 -14.91 10.74 -1.16
N ASP A 4 -15.12 9.66 -0.42
CA ASP A 4 -14.40 8.39 -0.64
C ASP A 4 -14.72 7.80 -2.03
N ARG A 5 -15.98 7.90 -2.46
CA ARG A 5 -16.40 7.42 -3.78
C ARG A 5 -15.84 8.29 -4.90
N MET A 6 -15.80 9.61 -4.69
CA MET A 6 -15.20 10.57 -5.62
C MET A 6 -13.69 10.37 -5.71
N ILE A 7 -12.99 10.23 -4.58
CA ILE A 7 -11.56 9.94 -4.51
C ILE A 7 -11.26 8.61 -5.21
N GLY A 8 -12.04 7.56 -4.91
CA GLY A 8 -11.93 6.26 -5.58
C GLY A 8 -12.15 6.36 -7.09
N ALA A 9 -13.17 7.09 -7.54
CA ALA A 9 -13.45 7.29 -8.96
C ALA A 9 -12.32 8.07 -9.66
N VAL A 10 -11.80 9.13 -9.03
CA VAL A 10 -10.67 9.90 -9.56
C VAL A 10 -9.41 9.04 -9.67
N LEU A 11 -9.09 8.27 -8.63
CA LEU A 11 -7.97 7.31 -8.64
C LEU A 11 -8.15 6.26 -9.73
N ALA A 12 -9.37 5.76 -9.92
CA ALA A 12 -9.68 4.78 -10.95
C ALA A 12 -9.41 5.33 -12.35
N VAL A 13 -9.95 6.52 -12.65
CA VAL A 13 -9.75 7.21 -13.93
C VAL A 13 -8.27 7.54 -14.15
N LEU A 14 -7.58 8.03 -13.13
CA LEU A 14 -6.15 8.36 -13.21
C LEU A 14 -5.32 7.11 -13.49
N GLY A 15 -5.62 5.98 -12.83
CA GLY A 15 -4.94 4.70 -13.06
C GLY A 15 -5.13 4.19 -14.48
N VAL A 16 -6.37 4.23 -15.00
CA VAL A 16 -6.66 3.87 -16.39
C VAL A 16 -5.93 4.79 -17.37
N ALA A 17 -5.96 6.10 -17.14
CA ALA A 17 -5.27 7.08 -17.98
C ALA A 17 -3.76 6.85 -17.99
N MET A 18 -3.15 6.56 -16.83
CA MET A 18 -1.73 6.24 -16.71
C MET A 18 -1.37 4.96 -17.47
N ALA A 19 -2.15 3.90 -17.32
CA ALA A 19 -1.92 2.64 -18.05
C ALA A 19 -2.09 2.82 -19.57
N ALA A 20 -3.10 3.59 -20.01
CA ALA A 20 -3.34 3.90 -21.41
C ALA A 20 -2.22 4.76 -22.01
N TYR A 21 -1.78 5.80 -21.30
CA TYR A 21 -0.68 6.65 -21.75
C TYR A 21 0.64 5.86 -21.85
N SER A 22 0.85 4.90 -20.96
CA SER A 22 2.01 4.03 -21.00
C SER A 22 2.16 3.27 -22.32
N MET A 23 1.06 2.93 -22.99
CA MET A 23 1.08 2.27 -24.30
C MET A 23 1.65 3.14 -25.43
N THR A 24 1.77 4.45 -25.21
CA THR A 24 2.38 5.38 -26.16
C THR A 24 3.89 5.52 -26.00
N ILE A 25 4.46 4.95 -24.93
CA ILE A 25 5.90 5.03 -24.65
C ILE A 25 6.63 4.16 -25.68
N PRO A 26 7.52 4.75 -26.52
CA PRO A 26 8.31 3.96 -27.46
C PRO A 26 9.19 2.98 -26.68
N ALA A 27 9.30 1.76 -27.19
CA ALA A 27 10.09 0.69 -26.57
C ALA A 27 11.27 0.25 -27.47
N PRO A 28 12.32 1.09 -27.66
CA PRO A 28 13.45 0.78 -28.54
C PRO A 28 14.23 -0.47 -28.12
N PHE A 29 14.09 -0.92 -26.87
CA PHE A 29 14.91 -1.98 -26.26
C PHE A 29 14.13 -3.26 -25.91
N ALA A 30 12.82 -3.32 -26.20
CA ALA A 30 11.98 -4.46 -25.80
C ALA A 30 12.31 -5.79 -26.51
N SER A 31 13.18 -5.79 -27.53
CA SER A 31 13.58 -6.96 -28.30
C SER A 31 14.69 -7.80 -27.65
N SER A 32 15.29 -7.36 -26.54
CA SER A 32 16.48 -8.00 -25.95
C SER A 32 16.21 -8.79 -24.66
N GLY A 33 14.94 -9.16 -24.40
CA GLY A 33 14.54 -9.81 -23.15
C GLY A 33 14.39 -8.84 -21.97
N ASP A 34 14.54 -7.54 -22.22
CA ASP A 34 14.38 -6.49 -21.23
C ASP A 34 12.94 -5.95 -21.22
N LEU A 35 12.42 -5.69 -20.03
CA LEU A 35 11.05 -5.25 -19.86
C LEU A 35 10.98 -3.76 -20.23
N GLY A 36 10.25 -3.47 -21.30
CA GLY A 36 10.19 -2.12 -21.86
C GLY A 36 9.74 -1.06 -20.85
N PRO A 37 10.07 0.22 -21.08
CA PRO A 37 9.80 1.32 -20.14
C PRO A 37 8.31 1.52 -19.83
N ALA A 38 7.41 0.94 -20.63
CA ALA A 38 5.97 0.97 -20.44
C ALA A 38 5.45 0.03 -19.33
N VAL A 39 6.22 -0.97 -18.88
CA VAL A 39 5.72 -2.01 -17.98
C VAL A 39 5.43 -1.46 -16.59
N LEU A 40 6.35 -0.70 -15.99
CA LEU A 40 6.16 -0.15 -14.65
C LEU A 40 4.95 0.80 -14.57
N PRO A 41 4.76 1.76 -15.50
CA PRO A 41 3.58 2.60 -15.47
C PRO A 41 2.27 1.84 -15.72
N GLN A 42 2.30 0.74 -16.49
CA GLN A 42 1.13 -0.14 -16.68
C GLN A 42 0.74 -0.85 -15.40
N VAL A 43 1.70 -1.43 -14.67
CA VAL A 43 1.43 -2.14 -13.41
C VAL A 43 0.87 -1.18 -12.35
N LEU A 44 1.50 -0.01 -12.19
CA LEU A 44 1.03 1.01 -11.24
C LEU A 44 -0.33 1.57 -11.63
N GLY A 45 -0.54 1.89 -12.92
CA GLY A 45 -1.82 2.38 -13.42
C GLY A 45 -2.94 1.35 -13.22
N GLY A 46 -2.67 0.07 -13.50
CA GLY A 46 -3.61 -1.02 -13.27
C GLY A 46 -3.96 -1.22 -11.79
N LEU A 47 -2.96 -1.21 -10.89
CA LEU A 47 -3.20 -1.33 -9.46
C LEU A 47 -4.01 -0.15 -8.92
N LEU A 48 -3.67 1.07 -9.34
CA LEU A 48 -4.39 2.28 -8.98
C LEU A 48 -5.84 2.25 -9.47
N ALA A 49 -6.05 1.76 -10.71
CA ALA A 49 -7.37 1.59 -11.30
C ALA A 49 -8.25 0.64 -10.48
N VAL A 50 -7.70 -0.53 -10.14
CA VAL A 50 -8.39 -1.57 -9.37
C VAL A 50 -8.72 -1.08 -7.95
N LEU A 51 -7.74 -0.52 -7.24
CA LEU A 51 -7.95 -0.03 -5.88
C LEU A 51 -8.92 1.15 -5.83
N GLY A 52 -8.82 2.08 -6.80
CA GLY A 52 -9.77 3.18 -6.95
C GLY A 52 -11.19 2.69 -7.21
N LEU A 53 -11.36 1.70 -8.08
CA LEU A 53 -12.66 1.10 -8.39
C LEU A 53 -13.25 0.38 -7.17
N ILE A 54 -12.45 -0.41 -6.45
CA ILE A 54 -12.86 -1.05 -5.20
C ILE A 54 -13.34 0.01 -4.19
N LEU A 55 -12.59 1.11 -4.05
CA LEU A 55 -12.96 2.19 -3.13
C LEU A 55 -14.25 2.90 -3.56
N ALA A 56 -14.44 3.13 -4.86
CA ALA A 56 -15.63 3.77 -5.43
C ALA A 56 -16.91 2.93 -5.30
N LEU A 57 -16.76 1.60 -5.38
CA LEU A 57 -17.85 0.63 -5.31
C LEU A 57 -18.10 0.10 -3.89
N ARG A 58 -17.23 0.42 -2.92
CA ARG A 58 -17.38 -0.03 -1.54
C ARG A 58 -18.68 0.54 -0.97
N ARG A 59 -19.66 -0.34 -0.71
CA ARG A 59 -20.89 0.05 -0.03
C ARG A 59 -20.56 0.40 1.43
N PRO A 60 -21.15 1.48 1.98
CA PRO A 60 -20.99 1.77 3.40
C PRO A 60 -21.56 0.61 4.22
N LYS A 61 -20.85 0.19 5.27
CA LYS A 61 -21.32 -0.84 6.21
C LYS A 61 -22.68 -0.52 6.82
N ALA A 62 -23.08 0.76 6.84
CA ALA A 62 -24.38 1.22 7.31
C ALA A 62 -25.57 0.59 6.54
N GLU A 63 -25.49 0.44 5.21
CA GLU A 63 -26.59 -0.14 4.43
C GLU A 63 -26.69 -1.67 4.58
N LEU A 64 -25.58 -2.34 4.90
CA LEU A 64 -25.58 -3.79 5.16
C LEU A 64 -26.16 -4.11 6.54
N LEU A 65 -26.00 -3.21 7.51
CA LEU A 65 -26.62 -3.30 8.82
C LEU A 65 -28.11 -2.97 8.73
N GLU A 66 -28.52 -1.89 8.03
CA GLU A 66 -29.95 -1.59 7.81
C GLU A 66 -30.70 -2.71 7.06
N THR A 67 -30.03 -3.42 6.14
CA THR A 67 -30.65 -4.55 5.43
C THR A 67 -30.73 -5.80 6.31
N ALA A 68 -29.79 -5.99 7.25
CA ALA A 68 -29.81 -7.08 8.22
C ALA A 68 -30.75 -6.81 9.41
N GLU A 69 -30.91 -5.54 9.80
CA GLU A 69 -31.76 -5.05 10.90
C GLU A 69 -33.24 -4.94 10.48
N ARG A 70 -33.53 -4.85 9.18
CA ARG A 70 -34.92 -4.92 8.68
C ARG A 70 -35.57 -6.31 8.81
N ASP A 71 -34.77 -7.36 8.95
CA ASP A 71 -35.25 -8.75 9.09
C ASP A 71 -35.38 -9.20 10.57
N GLN A 72 -34.91 -8.42 11.54
CA GLN A 72 -34.93 -8.77 12.96
C GLN A 72 -35.47 -7.59 13.77
N GLY A 73 -36.77 -7.65 14.08
CA GLY A 73 -37.52 -6.56 14.68
C GLY A 73 -37.07 -6.06 16.04
N GLU A 74 -37.62 -4.89 16.37
CA GLU A 74 -38.14 -4.54 17.70
C GLU A 74 -37.23 -4.88 18.89
N GLN A 75 -36.24 -4.02 19.19
CA GLN A 75 -35.90 -3.67 20.59
C GLN A 75 -34.93 -2.48 20.68
N GLU A 76 -35.46 -1.42 21.27
CA GLU A 76 -34.87 -0.36 22.10
C GLU A 76 -33.59 0.43 21.69
N GLU A 77 -33.79 1.75 21.68
CA GLU A 77 -32.89 2.92 21.64
C GLU A 77 -31.56 2.78 22.44
N ALA A 78 -30.37 2.98 21.86
CA ALA A 78 -29.65 4.24 21.54
C ALA A 78 -28.44 4.46 22.49
N PRO A 79 -27.52 5.43 22.25
CA PRO A 79 -26.67 5.61 21.08
C PRO A 79 -25.17 5.64 21.51
N ALA A 80 -24.22 5.22 20.67
CA ALA A 80 -22.82 5.56 20.92
C ALA A 80 -21.97 5.55 19.65
N ASP A 81 -21.90 6.74 19.08
CA ASP A 81 -20.69 7.32 18.51
C ASP A 81 -20.16 6.67 17.22
N ASP A 82 -20.50 7.35 16.13
CA ASP A 82 -19.87 7.31 14.83
C ASP A 82 -18.38 7.68 14.99
N GLN A 83 -17.58 6.72 15.50
CA GLN A 83 -16.14 6.85 15.58
C GLN A 83 -15.59 6.75 14.17
N ILE A 84 -15.65 7.88 13.46
CA ILE A 84 -14.61 8.27 12.52
C ILE A 84 -13.30 7.93 13.25
N ILE A 85 -12.59 6.90 12.80
CA ILE A 85 -11.23 6.60 13.27
C ILE A 85 -10.40 7.80 12.84
N ARG A 86 -10.44 8.86 13.64
CA ARG A 86 -9.51 9.96 13.58
C ARG A 86 -8.20 9.33 14.03
N ILE A 87 -7.42 8.88 13.06
CA ILE A 87 -6.03 8.53 13.28
C ILE A 87 -5.40 9.81 13.83
N ALA A 88 -5.27 9.88 15.15
CA ALA A 88 -4.70 11.04 15.80
C ALA A 88 -3.33 11.29 15.16
N ALA A 89 -3.08 12.54 14.75
CA ALA A 89 -1.82 12.89 14.13
C ALA A 89 -0.67 12.36 15.00
N PRO A 90 0.28 11.60 14.43
CA PRO A 90 1.33 10.96 15.22
C PRO A 90 2.09 12.03 16.00
N SER A 91 2.41 11.74 17.26
CA SER A 91 3.14 12.68 18.12
C SER A 91 4.45 13.11 17.45
N ARG A 92 4.91 14.34 17.72
CA ARG A 92 6.18 14.87 17.14
C ARG A 92 7.34 13.89 17.34
N THR A 93 7.40 13.23 18.48
CA THR A 93 8.39 12.18 18.77
C THR A 93 8.33 11.04 17.76
N ARG A 94 7.13 10.48 17.49
CA ARG A 94 6.98 9.41 16.49
C ARG A 94 7.36 9.88 15.09
N GLN A 95 7.04 11.12 14.71
CA GLN A 95 7.46 11.67 13.42
C GLN A 95 8.98 11.76 13.31
N ILE A 96 9.66 12.26 14.37
CA ILE A 96 11.12 12.35 14.41
C ILE A 96 11.74 10.95 14.32
N LEU A 97 11.26 9.99 15.12
CA LEU A 97 11.76 8.61 15.06
C LEU A 97 11.54 7.97 13.69
N LEU A 98 10.42 8.26 13.00
CA LEU A 98 10.17 7.75 11.66
C LEU A 98 11.15 8.35 10.64
N GLY A 99 11.44 9.65 10.77
CA GLY A 99 12.48 10.32 10.01
C GLY A 99 13.86 9.71 10.25
N VAL A 100 14.20 9.42 11.50
CA VAL A 100 15.45 8.72 11.86
C VAL A 100 15.49 7.31 11.26
N SER A 101 14.41 6.54 11.34
CA SER A 101 14.32 5.22 10.70
C SER A 101 14.49 5.30 9.19
N PHE A 102 13.98 6.35 8.56
CA PHE A 102 14.16 6.56 7.12
C PHE A 102 15.61 6.91 6.76
N VAL A 103 16.27 7.77 7.53
CA VAL A 103 17.71 8.06 7.34
C VAL A 103 18.55 6.79 7.57
N ALA A 104 18.22 6.01 8.60
CA ALA A 104 18.87 4.74 8.86
C ALA A 104 18.67 3.75 7.71
N PHE A 105 17.47 3.69 7.11
CA PHE A 105 17.21 2.87 5.93
C PHE A 105 18.14 3.23 4.77
N ILE A 106 18.32 4.52 4.47
CA ILE A 106 19.22 4.99 3.39
C ILE A 106 20.66 4.57 3.68
N ALA A 107 21.14 4.80 4.91
CA ALA A 107 22.50 4.43 5.30
C ALA A 107 22.74 2.91 5.29
N LEU A 108 21.74 2.12 5.66
CA LEU A 108 21.81 0.66 5.63
C LEU A 108 21.71 0.11 4.20
N PHE A 109 21.04 0.83 3.29
CA PHE A 109 20.78 0.37 1.93
C PHE A 109 22.07 -0.02 1.19
N GLU A 110 23.13 0.77 1.32
CA GLU A 110 24.43 0.50 0.67
C GLU A 110 25.13 -0.76 1.21
N ARG A 111 24.95 -1.08 2.49
CA ARG A 111 25.64 -2.20 3.15
C ARG A 111 24.83 -3.50 3.14
N LEU A 112 23.53 -3.40 3.42
CA LEU A 112 22.63 -4.55 3.60
C LEU A 112 21.84 -4.86 2.32
N GLY A 113 21.78 -3.92 1.38
CA GLY A 113 20.97 -4.01 0.18
C GLY A 113 19.47 -3.83 0.43
N PHE A 114 18.68 -4.01 -0.63
CA PHE A 114 17.26 -3.69 -0.65
C PHE A 114 16.45 -4.49 0.36
N THR A 115 16.51 -5.83 0.32
CA THR A 115 15.57 -6.67 1.07
C THR A 115 15.70 -6.45 2.57
N LEU A 116 16.92 -6.55 3.10
CA LEU A 116 17.15 -6.48 4.54
C LEU A 116 16.92 -5.07 5.10
N SER A 117 17.35 -4.03 4.38
CA SER A 117 17.10 -2.63 4.77
C SER A 117 15.60 -2.31 4.78
N THR A 118 14.87 -2.76 3.76
CA THR A 118 13.42 -2.53 3.65
C THR A 118 12.65 -3.26 4.74
N VAL A 119 13.00 -4.51 5.04
CA VAL A 119 12.38 -5.26 6.15
C VAL A 119 12.55 -4.53 7.47
N LEU A 120 13.78 -4.09 7.79
CA LEU A 120 14.05 -3.36 9.03
C LEU A 120 13.26 -2.04 9.09
N PHE A 121 13.22 -1.30 7.99
CA PHE A 121 12.47 -0.06 7.91
C PHE A 121 10.97 -0.26 8.11
N LEU A 122 10.38 -1.26 7.45
CA LEU A 122 8.94 -1.54 7.55
C LEU A 122 8.55 -2.02 8.95
N ILE A 123 9.37 -2.88 9.59
CA ILE A 123 9.17 -3.30 10.98
C ILE A 123 9.21 -2.08 11.90
N ALA A 124 10.21 -1.20 11.73
CA ALA A 124 10.34 0.02 12.53
C ALA A 124 9.13 0.93 12.33
N ALA A 125 8.72 1.18 11.09
CA ALA A 125 7.56 2.02 10.77
C ALA A 125 6.26 1.46 11.38
N MET A 126 6.01 0.15 11.26
CA MET A 126 4.83 -0.50 11.82
C MET A 126 4.83 -0.50 13.36
N MET A 127 5.99 -0.69 13.99
CA MET A 127 6.13 -0.58 15.44
C MET A 127 5.87 0.84 15.93
N LEU A 128 6.31 1.85 15.18
CA LEU A 128 6.19 3.25 15.55
C LEU A 128 4.77 3.79 15.39
N LEU A 129 4.06 3.34 14.36
CA LEU A 129 2.69 3.75 14.06
C LEU A 129 1.65 2.92 14.82
N GLY A 130 1.95 1.66 15.12
CA GLY A 130 1.03 0.72 15.76
C GLY A 130 1.27 0.51 17.25
N PRO A 131 0.46 -0.35 17.89
CA PRO A 131 0.65 -0.72 19.29
C PRO A 131 1.92 -1.56 19.50
N PHE A 132 2.66 -1.26 20.57
CA PHE A 132 3.82 -2.05 21.00
C PHE A 132 3.38 -3.33 21.71
N SER A 133 3.03 -4.36 20.93
CA SER A 133 2.71 -5.71 21.42
C SER A 133 3.55 -6.77 20.71
N ARG A 134 3.89 -7.86 21.42
CA ARG A 134 4.69 -8.97 20.85
C ARG A 134 4.01 -9.61 19.64
N ILE A 135 2.68 -9.78 19.69
CA ILE A 135 1.90 -10.31 18.56
C ILE A 135 1.96 -9.35 17.37
N HIS A 136 1.97 -8.04 17.66
CA HIS A 136 2.06 -7.03 16.62
C HIS A 136 3.44 -7.01 15.96
N LEU A 137 4.51 -7.22 16.74
CA LEU A 137 5.86 -7.41 16.20
C LEU A 137 5.95 -8.63 15.27
N LEU A 138 5.37 -9.78 15.65
CA LEU A 138 5.35 -10.95 14.76
C LEU A 138 4.63 -10.66 13.44
N ARG A 139 3.45 -10.04 13.50
CA ARG A 139 2.68 -9.67 12.31
C ARG A 139 3.42 -8.66 11.45
N ALA A 140 4.04 -7.65 12.06
CA ALA A 140 4.83 -6.64 11.37
C ALA A 140 6.04 -7.27 10.67
N SER A 141 6.77 -8.17 11.33
CA SER A 141 7.89 -8.89 10.72
C SER A 141 7.45 -9.74 9.54
N LEU A 142 6.38 -10.53 9.71
CA LEU A 142 5.84 -11.37 8.64
C LEU A 142 5.44 -10.54 7.42
N LEU A 143 4.65 -9.49 7.64
CA LEU A 143 4.16 -8.64 6.56
C LEU A 143 5.29 -7.86 5.89
N SER A 144 6.26 -7.37 6.65
CA SER A 144 7.43 -6.66 6.12
C SER A 144 8.31 -7.57 5.25
N ILE A 145 8.55 -8.81 5.68
CA ILE A 145 9.28 -9.81 4.90
C ILE A 145 8.52 -10.13 3.61
N SER A 146 7.22 -10.44 3.70
CA SER A 146 6.41 -10.75 2.53
C SER A 146 6.37 -9.61 1.52
N VAL A 147 6.13 -8.37 1.98
CA VAL A 147 6.08 -7.19 1.11
C VAL A 147 7.45 -6.92 0.48
N SER A 148 8.52 -6.97 1.27
CA SER A 148 9.87 -6.72 0.75
C SER A 148 10.28 -7.75 -0.31
N LEU A 149 9.98 -9.03 -0.10
CA LEU A 149 10.25 -10.08 -1.09
C LEU A 149 9.40 -9.91 -2.35
N ALA A 150 8.10 -9.63 -2.21
CA ALA A 150 7.21 -9.42 -3.34
C ALA A 150 7.65 -8.22 -4.19
N VAL A 151 7.98 -7.10 -3.55
CA VAL A 151 8.48 -5.91 -4.27
C VAL A 151 9.84 -6.20 -4.89
N GLY A 152 10.76 -6.85 -4.18
CA GLY A 152 12.06 -7.24 -4.72
C GLY A 152 11.94 -8.10 -5.98
N TYR A 153 11.05 -9.09 -5.96
CA TYR A 153 10.77 -9.94 -7.12
C TYR A 153 10.15 -9.16 -8.29
N VAL A 154 9.20 -8.26 -8.03
CA VAL A 154 8.61 -7.43 -9.07
C VAL A 154 9.68 -6.52 -9.70
N LEU A 155 10.53 -5.88 -8.90
CA LEU A 155 11.55 -4.98 -9.41
C LEU A 155 12.66 -5.72 -10.18
N ASN A 156 13.18 -6.82 -9.64
CA ASN A 156 14.30 -7.52 -10.25
C ASN A 156 13.86 -8.53 -11.32
N GLY A 157 12.93 -9.42 -10.99
CA GLY A 157 12.47 -10.47 -11.89
C GLY A 157 11.45 -9.99 -12.92
N LEU A 158 10.54 -9.09 -12.53
CA LEU A 158 9.45 -8.65 -13.40
C LEU A 158 9.69 -7.32 -14.12
N LEU A 159 10.69 -6.54 -13.68
CA LEU A 159 11.03 -5.24 -14.28
C LEU A 159 12.49 -5.13 -14.73
N GLY A 160 13.32 -6.15 -14.53
CA GLY A 160 14.73 -6.16 -14.96
C GLY A 160 15.65 -5.21 -14.20
N LEU A 161 15.19 -4.57 -13.11
CA LEU A 161 16.00 -3.61 -12.35
C LEU A 161 16.99 -4.36 -11.47
N THR A 162 18.29 -4.23 -11.76
CA THR A 162 19.36 -4.80 -10.94
C THR A 162 19.55 -3.96 -9.68
N ILE A 163 18.86 -4.34 -8.60
CA ILE A 163 18.95 -3.68 -7.30
C ILE A 163 19.83 -4.53 -6.37
N PRO A 164 20.87 -3.97 -5.74
CA PRO A 164 21.74 -4.73 -4.86
C PRO A 164 20.99 -5.29 -3.64
N GLY A 165 21.23 -6.56 -3.34
CA GLY A 165 20.68 -7.25 -2.17
C GLY A 165 19.19 -7.56 -2.23
N VAL A 166 18.63 -7.71 -3.43
CA VAL A 166 17.36 -8.43 -3.63
C VAL A 166 17.63 -9.93 -3.53
N TRP A 167 16.87 -10.63 -2.70
CA TRP A 167 17.06 -12.08 -2.47
C TRP A 167 16.23 -12.99 -3.37
N ILE A 168 15.16 -12.47 -3.98
CA ILE A 168 14.31 -13.20 -4.91
C ILE A 168 14.14 -12.34 -6.15
N GLY A 169 14.63 -12.83 -7.28
CA GLY A 169 14.67 -12.15 -8.57
C GLY A 169 15.22 -13.09 -9.63
#